data_AF-A0A938WUR4-F1
#
_entry.id   AF-A0A938WUR4-F1
#
_cell.length_a   1.000
_cell.length_b   1.000
_cell.length_c   1.000
_cell.angle_alpha   90.00
_cell.angle_beta   90.00
_cell.angle_gamma   90.00
#
_symmetry.space_group_name_H-M   'P 1'
#
loop_
_entity.id
_entity.type
_entity.pdbx_description
1 polymer ?
#
loop_
_entity_poly.entity_id
_entity_poly.type
_entity_poly.pdbx_seq_one_letter_code
_entity_poly.pdbx_strand_id
1 'polypeptide(L)'
;MKKNLFLVVSAVFFAVCTFKASAQTVGFGKFRGVWASAKQEAVITDSVMMYFAKDTVTGNGSAVLLVPSRGIGMLTTFTKDTVMLAKAAGYDLSLTADGSLSIDGNLLKKVEDMDIVQPYDMPYATDKSQIGRCLQEWQLGTVVETSGNDVIVMIGTNRNSFMYGISGGMVYLRAAALLQCNEGSLFIQNIRMMKNPNTDEFSNNFFYDSHEFLTNLPPIDISKFNPTQCVFAGDMFIYWSYLSHTADNIKVNGCGETYSYDRPTKDTLGLIEWIKYEPYNAKTINSLAYCVKP
;
A
#
# COMPACT_ATOMS: atom_id res chain seq x y z
N MET A 1 -46.12 4.25 62.34
CA MET A 1 -44.75 4.53 61.86
C MET A 1 -44.18 3.27 61.22
N LYS A 2 -43.79 3.38 59.93
CA LYS A 2 -42.78 2.56 59.21
C LYS A 2 -43.04 1.04 59.09
N LYS A 3 -42.83 0.35 57.97
CA LYS A 3 -42.64 0.67 56.54
C LYS A 3 -42.65 -0.70 55.83
N ASN A 4 -43.21 -0.74 54.63
CA ASN A 4 -43.23 -1.82 53.64
C ASN A 4 -41.91 -2.60 53.50
N LEU A 5 -42.00 -3.88 53.09
CA LEU A 5 -41.36 -4.30 51.83
C LEU A 5 -41.94 -5.63 51.30
N PHE A 6 -42.77 -5.53 50.26
CA PHE A 6 -43.07 -6.61 49.34
C PHE A 6 -41.84 -6.85 48.45
N LEU A 7 -41.37 -8.09 48.37
CA LEU A 7 -40.29 -8.50 47.47
C LEU A 7 -40.92 -9.04 46.19
N VAL A 8 -40.92 -8.21 45.14
CA VAL A 8 -41.29 -8.58 43.78
C VAL A 8 -40.06 -9.20 43.11
N VAL A 9 -40.16 -10.48 42.76
CA VAL A 9 -39.15 -11.18 41.95
C VAL A 9 -39.43 -10.87 40.47
N SER A 10 -38.68 -9.92 39.90
CA SER A 10 -38.68 -9.66 38.47
C SER A 10 -37.66 -10.57 37.77
N ALA A 11 -38.14 -11.60 37.08
CA ALA A 11 -37.33 -12.41 36.18
C ALA A 11 -37.01 -11.59 34.91
N VAL A 12 -35.76 -11.15 34.79
CA VAL A 12 -35.24 -10.52 33.56
C VAL A 12 -34.87 -11.63 32.59
N PHE A 13 -35.69 -11.81 31.54
CA PHE A 13 -35.33 -12.59 30.37
C PHE A 13 -34.25 -11.84 29.59
N PHE A 14 -32.99 -12.24 29.74
CA PHE A 14 -31.93 -11.86 28.81
C PHE A 14 -32.11 -12.67 27.53
N ALA A 15 -32.69 -12.06 26.50
CA ALA A 15 -32.59 -12.55 25.14
C ALA A 15 -31.12 -12.46 24.72
N VAL A 16 -30.43 -13.61 24.72
CA VAL A 16 -29.09 -13.74 24.16
C VAL A 16 -29.23 -13.61 22.65
N CYS A 17 -29.11 -12.39 22.13
CA CYS A 17 -28.81 -12.17 20.72
C CYS A 17 -27.44 -12.78 20.47
N THR A 18 -27.41 -14.03 20.00
CA THR A 18 -26.21 -14.64 19.43
C THR A 18 -25.91 -13.89 18.14
N PHE A 19 -25.18 -12.78 18.24
CA PHE A 19 -24.42 -12.29 17.11
C PHE A 19 -23.46 -13.41 16.75
N LYS A 20 -23.73 -14.11 15.65
CA LYS A 20 -22.68 -14.84 14.95
C LYS A 20 -21.70 -13.78 14.44
N ALA A 21 -20.77 -13.38 15.31
CA ALA A 21 -19.50 -12.88 14.86
C ALA A 21 -18.92 -14.03 14.02
N SER A 22 -19.01 -13.88 12.70
CA SER A 22 -18.12 -14.61 11.81
C SER A 22 -16.73 -14.16 12.22
N ALA A 23 -16.11 -14.91 13.13
CA ALA A 23 -14.68 -14.85 13.32
C ALA A 23 -14.11 -15.17 11.95
N GLN A 24 -13.54 -14.18 11.27
CA GLN A 24 -12.81 -14.38 10.04
C GLN A 24 -11.51 -15.11 10.43
N THR A 25 -11.63 -16.42 10.68
CA THR A 25 -10.56 -17.34 11.05
C THR A 25 -9.78 -17.81 9.82
N VAL A 26 -9.48 -16.90 8.89
CA VAL A 26 -8.68 -17.20 7.70
C VAL A 26 -7.73 -16.03 7.47
N GLY A 27 -6.46 -16.22 7.83
CA GLY A 27 -5.40 -15.28 7.49
C GLY A 27 -5.34 -15.09 5.97
N PHE A 28 -4.91 -13.91 5.53
CA PHE A 28 -4.83 -13.58 4.11
C PHE A 28 -3.70 -14.33 3.38
N GLY A 29 -2.87 -15.09 4.10
CA GLY A 29 -1.62 -15.68 3.61
C GLY A 29 -1.69 -16.51 2.33
N LYS A 30 -2.81 -17.18 2.04
CA LYS A 30 -2.97 -17.92 0.77
C LYS A 30 -3.10 -17.01 -0.46
N PHE A 31 -3.40 -15.73 -0.26
CA PHE A 31 -3.62 -14.74 -1.31
C PHE A 31 -2.47 -13.74 -1.42
N ARG A 32 -1.34 -13.98 -0.75
CA ARG A 32 -0.20 -13.06 -0.75
C ARG A 32 0.22 -12.65 -2.16
N GLY A 33 0.54 -11.38 -2.30
CA GLY A 33 1.11 -10.81 -3.52
C GLY A 33 0.43 -9.52 -3.92
N VAL A 34 0.91 -8.99 -5.05
CA VAL A 34 0.28 -7.89 -5.77
C VAL A 34 -0.52 -8.48 -6.92
N TRP A 35 -1.76 -8.04 -7.03
CA TRP A 35 -2.75 -8.52 -7.99
C TRP A 35 -3.31 -7.34 -8.75
N ALA A 36 -3.53 -7.49 -10.06
CA ALA A 36 -4.11 -6.44 -10.87
C ALA A 36 -5.02 -7.00 -11.96
N SER A 37 -5.98 -6.17 -12.35
CA SER A 37 -6.71 -6.27 -13.60
C SER A 37 -6.49 -4.97 -14.38
N ALA A 38 -7.25 -4.72 -15.44
CA ALA A 38 -7.23 -3.41 -16.10
C ALA A 38 -7.69 -2.26 -15.17
N LYS A 39 -8.60 -2.52 -14.24
CA LYS A 39 -9.33 -1.47 -13.48
C LYS A 39 -9.16 -1.55 -11.97
N GLN A 40 -8.49 -2.59 -11.50
CA GLN A 40 -8.37 -2.90 -10.10
C GLN A 40 -6.95 -3.33 -9.75
N GLU A 41 -6.58 -3.08 -8.51
CA GLU A 41 -5.27 -3.45 -7.98
C GLU A 41 -5.40 -3.80 -6.50
N ALA A 42 -4.75 -4.87 -6.06
CA ALA A 42 -4.73 -5.29 -4.68
C ALA A 42 -3.31 -5.63 -4.24
N VAL A 43 -2.99 -5.30 -3.00
CA VAL A 43 -1.88 -5.91 -2.27
C VAL A 43 -2.44 -6.65 -1.07
N ILE A 44 -1.99 -7.89 -0.91
CA ILE A 44 -2.41 -8.76 0.18
C ILE A 44 -1.17 -9.34 0.87
N THR A 45 -1.08 -9.19 2.18
CA THR A 45 -0.04 -9.75 3.05
C THR A 45 -0.64 -10.86 3.93
N ASP A 46 -0.04 -11.26 5.06
CA ASP A 46 -0.77 -12.14 6.00
C ASP A 46 -1.83 -11.37 6.79
N SER A 47 -1.57 -10.08 7.04
CA SER A 47 -2.32 -9.25 7.98
C SER A 47 -3.16 -8.16 7.34
N VAL A 48 -2.85 -7.76 6.09
CA VAL A 48 -3.47 -6.60 5.44
C VAL A 48 -3.96 -6.96 4.04
N MET A 49 -5.14 -6.46 3.71
CA MET A 49 -5.60 -6.32 2.33
C MET A 49 -5.82 -4.84 2.03
N MET A 50 -5.22 -4.36 0.96
CA MET A 50 -5.52 -3.06 0.36
C MET A 50 -6.00 -3.31 -1.07
N TYR A 51 -7.20 -2.86 -1.41
CA TYR A 51 -7.82 -3.11 -2.71
C TYR A 51 -8.36 -1.82 -3.30
N PHE A 52 -7.95 -1.49 -4.51
CA PHE A 52 -8.34 -0.32 -5.27
C PHE A 52 -9.17 -0.74 -6.47
N ALA A 53 -10.22 0.01 -6.77
CA ALA A 53 -11.07 -0.24 -7.93
C ALA A 53 -11.55 1.06 -8.57
N LYS A 54 -11.70 1.04 -9.89
CA LYS A 54 -12.34 2.11 -10.66
C LYS A 54 -13.64 1.62 -11.28
N ASP A 55 -14.72 2.33 -10.99
CA ASP A 55 -15.95 2.21 -11.76
C ASP A 55 -15.80 2.99 -13.07
N THR A 56 -15.79 2.29 -14.20
CA THR A 56 -15.64 2.93 -15.51
C THR A 56 -16.91 3.54 -16.07
N VAL A 57 -18.07 3.28 -15.47
CA VAL A 57 -19.33 3.91 -15.86
C VAL A 57 -19.42 5.31 -15.24
N THR A 58 -19.17 5.41 -13.94
CA THR A 58 -19.26 6.69 -13.21
C THR A 58 -17.96 7.46 -13.16
N GLY A 59 -16.82 6.79 -13.34
CA GLY A 59 -15.48 7.35 -13.12
C GLY A 59 -15.06 7.36 -11.65
N ASN A 60 -15.89 6.86 -10.73
CA ASN A 60 -15.59 6.84 -9.30
C ASN A 60 -14.43 5.89 -8.99
N GLY A 61 -13.57 6.30 -8.07
CA GLY A 61 -12.53 5.43 -7.50
C GLY A 61 -12.96 4.95 -6.13
N SER A 62 -12.61 3.72 -5.77
CA SER A 62 -12.75 3.23 -4.42
C SER A 62 -11.48 2.52 -3.95
N ALA A 63 -11.26 2.57 -2.64
CA ALA A 63 -10.20 1.84 -1.99
C ALA A 63 -10.72 1.22 -0.69
N VAL A 64 -10.25 0.03 -0.40
CA VAL A 64 -10.60 -0.77 0.77
C VAL A 64 -9.33 -1.06 1.53
N LEU A 65 -9.40 -0.93 2.85
CA LEU A 65 -8.35 -1.34 3.78
C LEU A 65 -8.94 -2.28 4.81
N LEU A 66 -8.40 -3.49 4.90
CA LEU A 66 -8.69 -4.46 5.96
C LEU A 66 -7.42 -4.76 6.74
N VAL A 67 -7.44 -4.53 8.05
CA VAL A 67 -6.41 -4.96 9.01
C VAL A 67 -7.11 -5.64 10.20
N PRO A 68 -7.48 -6.93 10.08
CA PRO A 68 -8.29 -7.62 11.09
C PRO A 68 -7.66 -7.62 12.49
N SER A 69 -6.34 -7.74 12.58
CA SER A 69 -5.58 -7.71 13.84
C SER A 69 -5.65 -6.37 14.59
N ARG A 70 -6.14 -5.32 13.93
CA ARG A 70 -6.36 -3.98 14.48
C ARG A 70 -7.83 -3.56 14.43
N GLY A 71 -8.74 -4.44 14.00
CA GLY A 71 -10.16 -4.14 13.83
C GLY A 71 -10.45 -3.07 12.76
N ILE A 72 -9.50 -2.83 11.84
CA ILE A 72 -9.65 -1.82 10.78
C ILE A 72 -10.36 -2.45 9.60
N GLY A 73 -11.46 -1.83 9.18
CA GLY A 73 -12.18 -2.17 7.96
C GLY A 73 -12.77 -0.90 7.37
N MET A 74 -12.08 -0.31 6.39
CA MET A 74 -12.43 1.00 5.83
C MET A 74 -12.68 0.88 4.34
N LEU A 75 -13.73 1.56 3.88
CA LEU A 75 -14.04 1.80 2.47
C LEU A 75 -14.02 3.30 2.25
N THR A 76 -13.20 3.75 1.30
CA THR A 76 -13.19 5.12 0.83
C THR A 76 -13.62 5.17 -0.62
N THR A 77 -14.58 6.03 -0.94
CA THR A 77 -15.07 6.24 -2.31
C THR A 77 -14.87 7.69 -2.71
N PHE A 78 -14.17 7.91 -3.82
CA PHE A 78 -14.02 9.18 -4.50
C PHE A 78 -15.06 9.27 -5.60
N THR A 79 -15.93 10.26 -5.49
CA THR A 79 -16.79 10.70 -6.59
C THR A 79 -16.18 11.94 -7.23
N LYS A 80 -16.86 12.49 -8.24
CA LYS A 80 -16.43 13.76 -8.85
C LYS A 80 -16.31 14.91 -7.84
N ASP A 81 -17.21 14.95 -6.86
CA ASP A 81 -17.40 16.13 -6.00
C ASP A 81 -17.09 15.87 -4.52
N THR A 82 -16.92 14.62 -4.10
CA THR A 82 -16.74 14.29 -2.69
C THR A 82 -15.93 13.02 -2.45
N VAL A 83 -15.49 12.87 -1.19
CA VAL A 83 -14.91 11.64 -0.66
C VAL A 83 -15.82 11.13 0.46
N MET A 84 -16.28 9.89 0.32
CA MET A 84 -17.11 9.22 1.31
C MET A 84 -16.29 8.17 2.05
N LEU A 85 -16.39 8.16 3.37
CA LEU A 85 -15.77 7.16 4.25
C LEU A 85 -16.86 6.28 4.84
N ALA A 86 -16.66 4.96 4.76
CA ALA A 86 -17.57 3.98 5.31
C ALA A 86 -16.80 2.82 5.96
N LYS A 87 -17.50 2.02 6.75
CA LYS A 87 -16.97 0.73 7.20
C LYS A 87 -16.96 -0.24 6.01
N ALA A 88 -15.84 -0.90 5.76
CA ALA A 88 -15.77 -1.94 4.74
C ALA A 88 -16.65 -3.14 5.16
N ALA A 89 -17.34 -3.73 4.18
CA ALA A 89 -17.89 -5.06 4.32
C ALA A 89 -16.77 -6.11 4.33
N GLY A 90 -17.09 -7.34 4.73
CA GLY A 90 -16.23 -8.47 4.43
C GLY A 90 -16.21 -8.72 2.92
N TYR A 91 -15.04 -9.09 2.39
CA TYR A 91 -14.86 -9.44 0.98
C TYR A 91 -14.78 -10.96 0.83
N ASP A 92 -15.40 -11.48 -0.22
CA ASP A 92 -15.24 -12.87 -0.63
C ASP A 92 -13.97 -13.01 -1.47
N LEU A 93 -13.01 -13.77 -0.93
CA LEU A 93 -11.71 -14.01 -1.55
C LEU A 93 -11.60 -15.49 -1.93
N SER A 94 -11.33 -15.75 -3.20
CA SER A 94 -11.06 -17.10 -3.69
C SER A 94 -10.00 -17.10 -4.79
N LEU A 95 -9.28 -18.22 -4.91
CA LEU A 95 -8.39 -18.46 -6.04
C LEU A 95 -9.14 -19.35 -7.04
N THR A 96 -9.12 -18.97 -8.30
CA THR A 96 -9.64 -19.77 -9.41
C THR A 96 -8.63 -20.87 -9.79
N ALA A 97 -9.08 -21.84 -10.58
CA ALA A 97 -8.24 -22.97 -10.99
C ALA A 97 -7.01 -22.55 -11.83
N ASP A 98 -7.07 -21.41 -12.52
CA ASP A 98 -5.95 -20.83 -13.28
C ASP A 98 -5.02 -19.95 -12.41
N GLY A 99 -5.28 -19.87 -11.10
CA GLY A 99 -4.47 -19.10 -10.15
C GLY A 99 -4.82 -17.61 -10.07
N SER A 100 -5.86 -17.13 -10.76
CA SER A 100 -6.36 -15.77 -10.59
C SER A 100 -7.02 -15.57 -9.22
N LEU A 101 -6.95 -14.36 -8.68
CA LEU A 101 -7.64 -13.97 -7.46
C LEU A 101 -9.01 -13.39 -7.81
N SER A 102 -10.07 -13.92 -7.20
CA SER A 102 -11.40 -13.32 -7.20
C SER A 102 -11.61 -12.52 -5.93
N ILE A 103 -11.93 -11.23 -6.07
CA ILE A 103 -12.37 -10.33 -5.00
C ILE A 103 -13.81 -9.89 -5.32
N ASP A 104 -14.79 -10.43 -4.59
CA ASP A 104 -16.23 -10.23 -4.85
C ASP A 104 -16.61 -10.49 -6.33
N GLY A 105 -16.04 -11.54 -6.92
CA GLY A 105 -16.28 -11.94 -8.31
C GLY A 105 -15.46 -11.16 -9.37
N ASN A 106 -14.70 -10.14 -8.97
CA ASN A 106 -13.75 -9.47 -9.86
C ASN A 106 -12.46 -10.28 -9.94
N LEU A 107 -12.03 -10.61 -11.16
CA LEU A 107 -10.82 -11.41 -11.38
C LEU A 107 -9.60 -10.52 -11.57
N LEU A 108 -8.56 -10.80 -10.78
CA LEU A 108 -7.25 -10.16 -10.83
C LEU A 108 -6.17 -11.23 -11.07
N LYS A 109 -5.17 -10.88 -11.85
CA LYS A 109 -3.99 -11.73 -12.09
C LYS A 109 -2.84 -11.26 -11.21
N LYS A 110 -2.01 -12.20 -10.78
CA LYS A 110 -0.84 -11.89 -9.97
C LYS A 110 0.22 -11.19 -10.81
N VAL A 111 0.75 -10.07 -10.32
CA VAL A 111 1.84 -9.32 -10.95
C VAL A 111 3.13 -9.38 -10.14
N GLU A 112 3.05 -9.67 -8.83
CA GLU A 112 4.21 -9.88 -7.95
C GLU A 112 3.88 -10.93 -6.89
N ASP A 113 4.74 -11.95 -6.77
CA ASP A 113 4.75 -12.86 -5.63
C ASP A 113 5.40 -12.20 -4.42
N MET A 114 5.00 -12.62 -3.22
CA MET A 114 5.50 -12.01 -1.98
C MET A 114 5.57 -13.03 -0.85
N ASP A 115 6.75 -13.10 -0.23
CA ASP A 115 7.00 -13.90 0.97
C ASP A 115 7.05 -13.00 2.21
N ILE A 116 6.27 -13.36 3.23
CA ILE A 116 6.40 -12.79 4.58
C ILE A 116 7.44 -13.62 5.34
N VAL A 117 8.44 -12.94 5.92
CA VAL A 117 9.59 -13.55 6.60
C VAL A 117 9.72 -13.07 8.04
N GLN A 118 10.60 -13.71 8.80
CA GLN A 118 10.97 -13.22 10.13
C GLN A 118 11.74 -11.89 10.02
N PRO A 119 11.68 -11.03 11.05
CA PRO A 119 12.47 -9.81 11.09
C PRO A 119 13.96 -10.06 10.83
N TYR A 120 14.58 -9.24 9.98
CA TYR A 120 15.98 -9.38 9.59
C TYR A 120 16.71 -8.04 9.63
N ASP A 121 18.04 -8.08 9.66
CA ASP A 121 18.84 -6.87 9.66
C ASP A 121 19.03 -6.39 8.22
N MET A 122 18.36 -5.30 7.86
CA MET A 122 18.51 -4.66 6.55
C MET A 122 19.92 -4.05 6.40
N PRO A 123 20.49 -4.01 5.19
CA PRO A 123 21.87 -3.59 4.95
C PRO A 123 22.07 -2.11 5.27
N TYR A 124 23.29 -1.74 5.64
CA TYR A 124 23.70 -0.35 5.78
C TYR A 124 24.03 0.25 4.40
N ALA A 125 23.75 1.55 4.22
CA ALA A 125 24.21 2.31 3.06
C ALA A 125 25.62 2.84 3.32
N THR A 126 26.64 2.07 2.92
CA THR A 126 28.05 2.44 3.17
C THR A 126 28.71 3.10 1.97
N ASP A 127 28.15 2.91 0.77
CA ASP A 127 28.64 3.48 -0.48
C ASP A 127 27.49 3.79 -1.44
N LYS A 128 27.72 4.76 -2.34
CA LYS A 128 26.74 5.16 -3.35
C LYS A 128 26.28 3.99 -4.24
N SER A 129 27.15 3.01 -4.51
CA SER A 129 26.83 1.83 -5.32
C SER A 129 25.79 0.89 -4.67
N GLN A 130 25.47 1.08 -3.40
CA GLN A 130 24.52 0.27 -2.63
C GLN A 130 23.14 0.92 -2.49
N ILE A 131 22.99 2.18 -2.91
CA ILE A 131 21.80 2.99 -2.65
C ILE A 131 20.54 2.38 -3.26
N GLY A 132 20.60 1.87 -4.48
CA GLY A 132 19.43 1.23 -5.11
C GLY A 132 18.94 0.03 -4.32
N ARG A 133 19.86 -0.82 -3.86
CA ARG A 133 19.52 -1.97 -2.99
C ARG A 133 18.93 -1.49 -1.67
N CYS A 134 19.57 -0.54 -1.00
CA CYS A 134 19.13 -0.05 0.30
C CYS A 134 17.75 0.61 0.19
N LEU A 135 17.52 1.47 -0.81
CA LEU A 135 16.21 2.07 -1.06
C LEU A 135 15.12 1.02 -1.32
N GLN A 136 15.44 -0.06 -2.04
CA GLN A 136 14.49 -1.16 -2.25
C GLN A 136 14.19 -1.87 -0.94
N GLU A 137 15.23 -2.33 -0.25
CA GLU A 137 15.11 -3.19 0.94
C GLU A 137 14.53 -2.43 2.15
N TRP A 138 14.90 -1.17 2.36
CA TRP A 138 14.44 -0.34 3.48
C TRP A 138 12.98 0.07 3.42
N GLN A 139 12.35 -0.06 2.25
CA GLN A 139 10.93 0.22 2.09
C GLN A 139 10.07 -1.04 2.15
N LEU A 140 10.67 -2.23 2.29
CA LEU A 140 9.93 -3.48 2.37
C LEU A 140 9.19 -3.63 3.70
N GLY A 141 7.98 -4.16 3.62
CA GLY A 141 7.19 -4.57 4.77
C GLY A 141 5.83 -3.89 4.83
N THR A 142 5.15 -4.11 5.95
CA THR A 142 3.82 -3.54 6.21
C THR A 142 3.85 -2.72 7.47
N VAL A 143 3.60 -1.42 7.32
CA VAL A 143 3.53 -0.46 8.41
C VAL A 143 2.08 -0.09 8.64
N VAL A 144 1.64 -0.19 9.90
CA VAL A 144 0.30 0.21 10.34
C VAL A 144 0.44 1.18 11.52
N GLU A 145 0.05 2.43 11.27
CA GLU A 145 0.06 3.50 12.25
C GLU A 145 -1.36 4.03 12.44
N THR A 146 -1.78 4.15 13.69
CA THR A 146 -3.08 4.69 14.06
C THR A 146 -2.94 5.61 15.25
N SER A 147 -3.54 6.80 15.16
CA SER A 147 -3.57 7.77 16.26
C SER A 147 -4.90 8.52 16.26
N GLY A 148 -5.76 8.24 17.23
CA GLY A 148 -7.11 8.81 17.27
C GLY A 148 -7.91 8.40 16.02
N ASN A 149 -8.25 9.39 15.18
CA ASN A 149 -8.98 9.17 13.92
C ASN A 149 -8.04 8.98 12.71
N ASP A 150 -6.73 9.12 12.92
CA ASP A 150 -5.76 9.01 11.85
C ASP A 150 -5.40 7.53 11.63
N VAL A 151 -5.40 7.12 10.37
CA VAL A 151 -5.04 5.77 9.94
C VAL A 151 -4.08 5.91 8.76
N ILE A 152 -2.86 5.41 8.92
CA ILE A 152 -1.86 5.35 7.88
C ILE A 152 -1.38 3.91 7.78
N VAL A 153 -1.65 3.29 6.64
CA VAL A 153 -1.13 1.96 6.32
C VAL A 153 -0.30 2.04 5.06
N MET A 154 0.93 1.54 5.13
CA MET A 154 1.86 1.50 4.01
C MET A 154 2.33 0.06 3.80
N ILE A 155 2.40 -0.35 2.54
CA ILE A 155 2.98 -1.64 2.17
C ILE A 155 4.00 -1.39 1.06
N GLY A 156 5.26 -1.72 1.31
CA GLY A 156 6.28 -1.73 0.27
C GLY A 156 6.65 -3.16 -0.09
N THR A 157 6.61 -3.46 -1.39
CA THR A 157 7.05 -4.72 -1.98
C THR A 157 8.33 -4.46 -2.77
N ASN A 158 8.86 -5.50 -3.45
CA ASN A 158 10.11 -5.34 -4.18
C ASN A 158 9.98 -4.35 -5.34
N ARG A 159 8.80 -4.22 -5.94
CA ARG A 159 8.56 -3.34 -7.10
C ARG A 159 7.42 -2.35 -6.93
N ASN A 160 6.67 -2.40 -5.83
CA ASN A 160 5.47 -1.60 -5.63
C ASN A 160 5.42 -0.96 -4.24
N SER A 161 4.68 0.13 -4.12
CA SER A 161 4.41 0.83 -2.88
C SER A 161 2.94 1.21 -2.82
N PHE A 162 2.31 0.89 -1.71
CA PHE A 162 0.91 1.16 -1.42
C PHE A 162 0.79 2.05 -0.20
N MET A 163 -0.21 2.92 -0.20
CA MET A 163 -0.54 3.75 0.95
C MET A 163 -2.04 3.93 1.05
N TYR A 164 -2.55 3.82 2.26
CA TYR A 164 -3.90 4.20 2.65
C TYR A 164 -3.77 5.14 3.85
N GLY A 165 -3.76 6.44 3.58
CA GLY A 165 -3.60 7.48 4.58
C GLY A 165 -4.86 8.33 4.73
N ILE A 166 -5.36 8.44 5.96
CA ILE A 166 -6.37 9.40 6.37
C ILE A 166 -5.85 10.09 7.62
N SER A 167 -5.57 11.38 7.55
CA SER A 167 -5.07 12.15 8.70
C SER A 167 -5.42 13.62 8.54
N GLY A 168 -5.89 14.26 9.61
CA GLY A 168 -6.18 15.71 9.61
C GLY A 168 -7.17 16.16 8.52
N GLY A 169 -8.09 15.29 8.10
CA GLY A 169 -9.03 15.55 7.00
C GLY A 169 -8.45 15.39 5.59
N MET A 170 -7.14 15.14 5.45
CA MET A 170 -6.51 14.70 4.22
C MET A 170 -6.80 13.22 4.00
N VAL A 171 -7.07 12.86 2.74
CA VAL A 171 -7.18 11.47 2.29
C VAL A 171 -6.18 11.27 1.18
N TYR A 172 -5.23 10.37 1.38
CA TYR A 172 -4.22 10.01 0.39
C TYR A 172 -4.13 8.49 0.25
N LEU A 173 -4.66 7.99 -0.85
CA LEU A 173 -4.67 6.57 -1.17
C LEU A 173 -3.93 6.39 -2.49
N ARG A 174 -2.99 5.45 -2.53
CA ARG A 174 -2.23 5.19 -3.75
C ARG A 174 -1.77 3.75 -3.86
N ALA A 175 -1.64 3.36 -5.12
CA ALA A 175 -0.77 2.28 -5.54
C ALA A 175 0.25 2.84 -6.53
N ALA A 176 1.50 2.42 -6.39
CA ALA A 176 2.59 2.93 -7.20
C ALA A 176 3.59 1.82 -7.51
N ALA A 177 4.05 1.74 -8.75
CA ALA A 177 5.30 1.06 -9.06
C ALA A 177 6.45 1.92 -8.50
N LEU A 178 7.39 1.28 -7.80
CA LEU A 178 8.53 1.92 -7.18
C LEU A 178 9.79 1.12 -7.51
N LEU A 179 10.60 1.72 -8.38
CA LEU A 179 11.77 1.09 -8.97
C LEU A 179 13.00 1.84 -8.50
N GLN A 180 14.05 1.11 -8.13
CA GLN A 180 15.19 1.67 -7.41
C GLN A 180 16.51 1.52 -8.15
N CYS A 181 17.36 2.54 -8.04
CA CYS A 181 18.73 2.52 -8.50
C CYS A 181 19.65 3.40 -7.65
N ASN A 182 20.94 3.41 -7.98
CA ASN A 182 21.92 4.20 -7.23
C ASN A 182 21.80 5.71 -7.48
N GLU A 183 21.12 6.10 -8.55
CA GLU A 183 20.80 7.49 -8.89
C GLU A 183 19.50 7.97 -8.22
N GLY A 184 18.70 7.06 -7.65
CA GLY A 184 17.45 7.39 -6.96
C GLY A 184 16.30 6.42 -7.25
N SER A 185 15.08 6.91 -7.10
CA SER A 185 13.85 6.14 -7.30
C SER A 185 13.09 6.64 -8.53
N LEU A 186 12.58 5.71 -9.33
CA LEU A 186 11.48 5.96 -10.26
C LEU A 186 10.18 5.56 -9.57
N PHE A 187 9.35 6.56 -9.29
CA PHE A 187 8.05 6.41 -8.67
C PHE A 187 6.95 6.69 -9.69
N ILE A 188 6.08 5.70 -9.91
CA ILE A 188 5.01 5.78 -10.90
C ILE A 188 3.69 5.52 -10.20
N GLN A 189 2.87 6.56 -10.03
CA GLN A 189 1.59 6.44 -9.31
C GLN A 189 0.51 5.86 -10.23
N ASN A 190 0.48 4.54 -10.42
CA ASN A 190 -0.55 3.89 -11.23
C ASN A 190 -1.97 4.14 -10.72
N ILE A 191 -2.14 4.36 -9.41
CA ILE A 191 -3.38 4.81 -8.80
C ILE A 191 -3.09 5.94 -7.81
N ARG A 192 -3.76 7.08 -7.97
CA ARG A 192 -3.71 8.22 -7.03
C ARG A 192 -5.11 8.72 -6.73
N MET A 193 -5.49 8.64 -5.46
CA MET A 193 -6.73 9.20 -4.94
C MET A 193 -6.37 10.16 -3.80
N MET A 194 -6.49 11.47 -4.05
CA MET A 194 -6.07 12.51 -3.10
C MET A 194 -7.19 13.52 -2.86
N LYS A 195 -7.47 13.80 -1.59
CA LYS A 195 -8.18 15.00 -1.15
C LYS A 195 -7.29 15.69 -0.13
N ASN A 196 -6.75 16.85 -0.50
CA ASN A 196 -5.90 17.66 0.37
C ASN A 196 -6.55 19.01 0.67
N PRO A 197 -7.09 19.22 1.87
CA PRO A 197 -7.69 20.51 2.22
C PRO A 197 -6.66 21.65 2.35
N ASN A 198 -5.36 21.34 2.46
CA ASN A 198 -4.31 22.36 2.61
C ASN A 198 -3.87 22.96 1.26
N THR A 199 -4.09 22.24 0.16
CA THR A 199 -3.66 22.65 -1.19
C THR A 199 -4.81 22.67 -2.20
N ASP A 200 -6.03 22.41 -1.74
CA ASP A 200 -7.23 22.18 -2.56
C ASP A 200 -7.07 21.06 -3.62
N GLU A 201 -6.10 20.15 -3.43
CA GLU A 201 -5.91 19.04 -4.38
C GLU A 201 -7.08 18.06 -4.26
N PHE A 202 -7.70 17.78 -5.41
CA PHE A 202 -8.64 16.70 -5.57
C PHE A 202 -8.25 15.88 -6.81
N SER A 203 -7.81 14.64 -6.63
CA SER A 203 -7.43 13.75 -7.72
C SER A 203 -7.97 12.34 -7.54
N ASN A 204 -8.33 11.72 -8.66
CA ASN A 204 -8.85 10.36 -8.74
C ASN A 204 -8.37 9.71 -10.05
N ASN A 205 -7.07 9.43 -10.09
CA ASN A 205 -6.36 8.98 -11.27
C ASN A 205 -6.04 7.49 -11.17
N PHE A 206 -6.28 6.78 -12.26
CA PHE A 206 -5.96 5.37 -12.44
C PHE A 206 -5.38 5.21 -13.84
N PHE A 207 -4.38 4.35 -13.97
CA PHE A 207 -3.94 3.88 -15.28
C PHE A 207 -5.09 3.18 -16.01
N TYR A 208 -5.00 3.15 -17.34
CA TYR A 208 -6.01 2.50 -18.16
C TYR A 208 -6.06 0.98 -17.94
N ASP A 209 -4.88 0.37 -17.80
CA ASP A 209 -4.71 -1.05 -17.53
C ASP A 209 -3.56 -1.26 -16.52
N SER A 210 -3.91 -1.42 -15.23
CA SER A 210 -2.91 -1.67 -14.17
C SER A 210 -2.15 -2.97 -14.39
N HIS A 211 -2.82 -4.03 -14.84
CA HIS A 211 -2.18 -5.33 -15.06
C HIS A 211 -1.14 -5.28 -16.17
N GLU A 212 -1.51 -4.71 -17.33
CA GLU A 212 -0.59 -4.55 -18.45
C GLU A 212 0.62 -3.71 -18.05
N PHE A 213 0.39 -2.60 -17.34
CA PHE A 213 1.47 -1.73 -16.87
C PHE A 213 2.43 -2.43 -15.89
N LEU A 214 1.89 -3.08 -14.84
CA LEU A 214 2.71 -3.72 -13.80
C LEU A 214 3.44 -4.99 -14.28
N THR A 215 2.93 -5.62 -15.34
CA THR A 215 3.62 -6.74 -16.01
C THR A 215 4.74 -6.25 -16.93
N ASN A 216 4.61 -5.03 -17.47
CA ASN A 216 5.54 -4.44 -18.44
C ASN A 216 6.16 -3.13 -17.92
N LEU A 217 6.72 -3.18 -16.70
CA LEU A 217 7.34 -2.01 -16.08
C LEU A 217 8.50 -1.48 -16.96
N PRO A 218 8.60 -0.15 -17.13
CA PRO A 218 9.65 0.43 -17.94
C PRO A 218 11.01 0.35 -17.21
N PRO A 219 12.12 0.34 -17.97
CA PRO A 219 13.44 0.51 -17.38
C PRO A 219 13.59 1.92 -16.78
N ILE A 220 14.52 2.09 -15.84
CA ILE A 220 14.86 3.40 -15.29
C ILE A 220 15.81 4.10 -16.28
N ASP A 221 15.38 5.25 -16.81
CA ASP A 221 16.21 6.13 -17.62
C ASP A 221 17.06 7.01 -16.70
N ILE A 222 18.34 6.68 -16.53
CA ILE A 222 19.18 7.40 -15.58
C ILE A 222 19.47 8.85 -15.98
N SER A 223 19.27 9.20 -17.25
CA SER A 223 19.48 10.58 -17.73
C SER A 223 18.44 11.55 -17.16
N LYS A 224 17.32 11.04 -16.64
CA LYS A 224 16.25 11.83 -16.03
C LYS A 224 16.49 12.18 -14.57
N PHE A 225 17.48 11.57 -13.91
CA PHE A 225 17.83 11.98 -12.56
C PHE A 225 18.57 13.32 -12.57
N ASN A 226 18.13 14.21 -11.67
CA ASN A 226 18.72 15.51 -11.45
C ASN A 226 19.08 15.68 -9.97
N PRO A 227 20.36 15.78 -9.57
CA PRO A 227 20.75 15.80 -8.17
C PRO A 227 20.24 17.03 -7.39
N THR A 228 19.68 18.05 -8.05
CA THR A 228 19.17 19.27 -7.40
C THR A 228 17.66 19.32 -7.30
N GLN A 229 16.92 18.41 -7.93
CA GLN A 229 15.46 18.43 -7.96
C GLN A 229 14.86 17.08 -8.37
N CYS A 230 13.59 16.86 -8.05
CA CYS A 230 12.85 15.79 -8.70
C CYS A 230 12.59 16.12 -10.18
N VAL A 231 12.28 15.11 -11.00
CA VAL A 231 11.89 15.31 -12.41
C VAL A 231 10.57 14.62 -12.69
N PHE A 232 9.58 15.38 -13.19
CA PHE A 232 8.36 14.82 -13.77
C PHE A 232 8.65 14.40 -15.21
N ALA A 233 8.46 13.12 -15.50
CA ALA A 233 8.85 12.49 -16.75
C ALA A 233 7.65 12.00 -17.58
N GLY A 234 6.50 12.66 -17.41
CA GLY A 234 5.20 12.27 -17.95
C GLY A 234 4.15 12.20 -16.85
N ASP A 235 2.90 11.91 -17.22
CA ASP A 235 1.80 11.80 -16.28
C ASP A 235 2.07 10.67 -15.28
N MET A 236 2.14 11.02 -13.99
CA MET A 236 2.36 10.10 -12.87
C MET A 236 3.78 9.50 -12.74
N PHE A 237 4.70 9.79 -13.67
CA PHE A 237 6.11 9.35 -13.62
C PHE A 237 7.00 10.39 -12.95
N ILE A 238 7.65 10.02 -11.85
CA ILE A 238 8.47 10.92 -11.05
C ILE A 238 9.82 10.28 -10.75
N TYR A 239 10.89 10.99 -11.07
CA TYR A 239 12.25 10.61 -10.71
C TYR A 239 12.64 11.37 -9.44
N TRP A 240 12.85 10.64 -8.35
CA TRP A 240 13.38 11.16 -7.09
C TRP A 240 14.88 10.90 -7.04
N SER A 241 15.66 11.94 -7.26
CA SER A 241 17.11 11.81 -7.38
C SER A 241 17.79 11.68 -6.04
N TYR A 242 18.73 10.75 -5.92
CA TYR A 242 19.62 10.63 -4.78
C TYR A 242 20.27 11.98 -4.44
N LEU A 243 20.29 12.32 -3.15
CA LEU A 243 20.88 13.54 -2.61
C LEU A 243 22.10 13.22 -1.73
N SER A 244 21.90 12.44 -0.66
CA SER A 244 22.95 12.08 0.29
C SER A 244 22.58 10.83 1.11
N HIS A 245 23.54 10.25 1.83
CA HIS A 245 23.26 9.17 2.76
C HIS A 245 24.21 9.17 3.98
N THR A 246 23.76 8.52 5.04
CA THR A 246 24.58 7.92 6.10
C THR A 246 24.37 6.40 6.07
N ALA A 247 24.98 5.65 6.98
CA ALA A 247 24.78 4.21 7.09
C ALA A 247 23.30 3.81 7.28
N ASP A 248 22.50 4.67 7.93
CA ASP A 248 21.13 4.38 8.37
C ASP A 248 20.09 5.34 7.78
N ASN A 249 20.47 6.25 6.89
CA ASN A 249 19.56 7.24 6.31
C ASN A 249 19.92 7.53 4.86
N ILE A 250 18.93 7.54 3.97
CA ILE A 250 19.08 7.97 2.58
C ILE A 250 18.14 9.14 2.32
N LYS A 251 18.66 10.18 1.69
CA LYS A 251 17.88 11.34 1.26
C LYS A 251 17.79 11.40 -0.25
N VAL A 252 16.59 11.70 -0.75
CA VAL A 252 16.31 11.93 -2.17
C VAL A 252 15.55 13.24 -2.35
N ASN A 253 15.67 13.85 -3.52
CA ASN A 253 14.90 15.03 -3.90
C ASN A 253 13.45 14.63 -4.22
N GLY A 254 12.55 14.89 -3.27
CA GLY A 254 11.11 14.86 -3.49
C GLY A 254 10.65 16.11 -4.22
N CYS A 255 9.47 16.06 -4.83
CA CYS A 255 8.93 17.20 -5.57
C CYS A 255 8.39 18.27 -4.62
N GLY A 256 9.25 19.20 -4.21
CA GLY A 256 8.92 20.30 -3.28
C GLY A 256 9.48 20.11 -1.87
N GLU A 257 10.07 18.94 -1.57
CA GLU A 257 10.66 18.62 -0.28
C GLU A 257 11.78 17.56 -0.41
N THR A 258 12.54 17.33 0.65
CA THR A 258 13.50 16.21 0.69
C THR A 258 12.84 15.01 1.35
N TYR A 259 12.80 13.87 0.67
CA TYR A 259 12.35 12.61 1.28
C TYR A 259 13.52 11.93 1.99
N SER A 260 13.23 11.42 3.18
CA SER A 260 14.19 10.77 4.08
C SER A 260 13.73 9.35 4.33
N TYR A 261 14.61 8.39 4.06
CA TYR A 261 14.37 6.97 4.28
C TYR A 261 15.34 6.47 5.34
N ASP A 262 14.82 6.24 6.54
CA ASP A 262 15.58 5.63 7.62
C ASP A 262 15.59 4.11 7.46
N ARG A 263 16.73 3.48 7.76
CA ARG A 263 16.86 2.04 7.75
C ARG A 263 15.97 1.42 8.83
N PRO A 264 15.00 0.55 8.48
CA PRO A 264 14.23 -0.17 9.47
C PRO A 264 15.11 -1.07 10.35
N THR A 265 14.77 -1.14 11.63
CA THR A 265 15.33 -2.08 12.59
C THR A 265 14.22 -3.00 13.08
N LYS A 266 14.59 -4.06 13.80
CA LYS A 266 13.62 -5.01 14.38
C LYS A 266 12.66 -4.34 15.37
N ASP A 267 13.01 -3.15 15.86
CA ASP A 267 12.23 -2.36 16.81
C ASP A 267 11.46 -1.20 16.12
N THR A 268 11.49 -1.10 14.79
CA THR A 268 10.73 -0.08 14.04
C THR A 268 9.26 -0.16 14.40
N LEU A 269 8.74 0.91 14.99
CA LEU A 269 7.35 1.01 15.41
C LEU A 269 6.42 0.91 14.19
N GLY A 270 5.27 0.26 14.38
CA GLY A 270 4.25 0.12 13.34
C GLY A 270 4.58 -0.90 12.25
N LEU A 271 5.84 -1.31 12.06
CA LEU A 271 6.22 -2.38 11.13
C LEU A 271 5.75 -3.73 11.69
N ILE A 272 4.63 -4.24 11.15
CA ILE A 272 3.99 -5.47 11.64
C ILE A 272 4.39 -6.72 10.84
N GLU A 273 4.89 -6.57 9.62
CA GLU A 273 5.29 -7.68 8.76
C GLU A 273 6.55 -7.32 7.95
N TRP A 274 7.44 -8.30 7.80
CA TRP A 274 8.67 -8.18 7.03
C TRP A 274 8.51 -8.92 5.71
N ILE A 275 8.77 -8.22 4.62
CA ILE A 275 8.71 -8.79 3.27
C ILE A 275 10.13 -9.18 2.85
N LYS A 276 10.25 -10.36 2.25
CA LYS A 276 11.51 -10.88 1.73
C LYS A 276 12.05 -9.97 0.61
N TYR A 277 13.31 -9.57 0.76
CA TYR A 277 14.04 -8.92 -0.30
C TYR A 277 14.28 -9.88 -1.46
N GLU A 278 13.85 -9.48 -2.65
CA GLU A 278 14.17 -10.14 -3.89
C GLU A 278 14.82 -9.14 -4.85
N PRO A 279 16.10 -9.31 -5.19
CA PRO A 279 16.77 -8.41 -6.11
C PRO A 279 16.08 -8.46 -7.46
N TYR A 280 16.11 -7.34 -8.19
CA TYR A 280 15.59 -7.30 -9.55
C TYR A 280 16.28 -8.36 -10.44
N ASN A 281 15.51 -9.32 -10.95
CA ASN A 281 16.02 -10.38 -11.81
C ASN A 281 16.21 -9.90 -13.26
N ALA A 282 17.34 -10.27 -13.88
CA ALA A 282 17.62 -10.00 -15.29
C ALA A 282 16.76 -10.79 -16.30
N LYS A 283 15.90 -11.73 -15.85
CA LYS A 283 15.06 -12.58 -16.70
C LYS A 283 13.59 -12.14 -16.80
N THR A 284 13.11 -11.32 -15.87
CA THR A 284 11.74 -10.79 -15.89
C THR A 284 11.65 -9.48 -16.69
N ILE A 285 12.78 -9.04 -17.24
CA ILE A 285 13.02 -7.73 -17.83
C ILE A 285 13.99 -7.96 -18.98
N ASN A 286 13.63 -7.54 -20.19
CA ASN A 286 14.55 -7.59 -21.33
C ASN A 286 15.83 -6.81 -20.99
N SER A 287 16.91 -7.56 -20.75
CA SER A 287 18.32 -7.17 -20.66
C SER A 287 18.74 -6.16 -19.57
N LEU A 288 19.48 -6.69 -18.58
CA LEU A 288 20.69 -6.15 -17.93
C LEU A 288 20.72 -4.66 -17.56
N ALA A 289 20.71 -4.43 -16.24
CA ALA A 289 20.81 -3.15 -15.54
C ALA A 289 19.52 -2.32 -15.60
N TYR A 290 18.79 -2.31 -14.49
CA TYR A 290 17.61 -1.46 -14.29
C TYR A 290 17.88 0.02 -14.63
N CYS A 291 19.15 0.42 -14.59
CA CYS A 291 19.72 1.68 -15.03
C CYS A 291 20.24 1.57 -16.46
N VAL A 292 19.51 2.13 -17.42
CA VAL A 292 19.99 2.18 -18.81
C VAL A 292 20.43 3.61 -19.11
N LYS A 293 21.64 3.78 -19.64
CA LYS A 293 21.99 5.01 -20.36
C LYS A 293 21.35 4.90 -21.75
N PRO A 294 20.61 5.92 -22.22
CA PRO A 294 20.04 5.90 -23.57
C PRO A 294 21.10 5.67 -24.65
#